data_AF-A0A2K1E0B6-F1
#
_entry.id   AF-A0A2K1E0B6-F1
#
_cell.length_a   1.000
_cell.length_b   1.000
_cell.length_c   1.000
_cell.angle_alpha   90.00
_cell.angle_beta   90.00
_cell.angle_gamma   90.00
#
_symmetry.space_group_name_H-M   'P 1'
#
loop_
_entity.id
_entity.type
_entity.pdbx_description
1 polymer ?
#
loop_
_entity_poly.entity_id
_entity_poly.type
_entity_poly.pdbx_seq_one_letter_code
_entity_poly.pdbx_strand_id
1 'polypeptide(L)'
;MLEIYSKILENAYNTSFLIPKGTMSFSNKENFIKYKNALLFLVENGLLEEMPQKRHRITNKGREVYENEGIFTYLLNQQTSKARDEHKQEVDYNLSISRLELTKKILDDYKWTKWLSRFAFLISVGLAVLKLIEYLNK
;
A
#
# COMPACT_ATOMS: atom_id res chain seq x y z
N MET A 1 -2.04 -6.73 -28.35
CA MET A 1 -2.24 -5.82 -27.20
C MET A 1 -0.97 -5.04 -26.92
N LEU A 2 0.17 -5.70 -26.62
CA LEU A 2 1.47 -5.03 -26.35
C LEU A 2 1.97 -4.11 -27.47
N GLU A 3 1.79 -4.50 -28.73
CA GLU A 3 2.12 -3.65 -29.89
C GLU A 3 1.30 -2.35 -29.97
N ILE A 4 0.10 -2.33 -29.39
CA ILE A 4 -0.76 -1.13 -29.42
C ILE A 4 -0.21 -0.11 -28.42
N TYR A 5 0.21 -0.54 -27.23
CA TYR A 5 0.81 0.35 -26.23
C TYR A 5 2.11 0.99 -26.70
N SER A 6 3.01 0.19 -27.28
CA SER A 6 4.28 0.68 -27.83
C SER A 6 4.05 1.67 -28.97
N LYS A 7 3.15 1.36 -29.92
CA LYS A 7 2.78 2.28 -31.00
C LYS A 7 2.16 3.58 -30.50
N ILE A 8 1.35 3.54 -29.44
CA ILE A 8 0.78 4.76 -28.85
C ILE A 8 1.89 5.61 -28.21
N LEU A 9 2.79 5.00 -27.44
CA LEU A 9 3.91 5.70 -26.81
C LEU A 9 4.90 6.26 -27.82
N GLU A 10 5.28 5.49 -28.84
CA GLU A 10 6.14 5.92 -29.95
C GLU A 10 5.53 7.13 -30.68
N ASN A 11 4.23 7.06 -31.00
CA ASN A 11 3.54 8.19 -31.61
C ASN A 11 3.54 9.40 -30.66
N ALA A 12 3.23 9.21 -29.38
CA ALA A 12 3.21 10.31 -28.40
C ALA A 12 4.59 10.95 -28.20
N TYR A 13 5.65 10.14 -28.25
CA TYR A 13 7.04 10.56 -28.17
C TYR A 13 7.40 11.42 -29.38
N ASN A 14 7.12 10.93 -30.59
CA ASN A 14 7.47 11.60 -31.84
C ASN A 14 6.67 12.88 -32.10
N THR A 15 5.38 12.90 -31.78
CA THR A 15 4.52 14.07 -32.08
C THR A 15 4.38 15.03 -30.90
N SER A 16 4.94 14.71 -29.73
CA SER A 16 4.73 15.38 -28.42
C SER A 16 3.28 15.41 -27.91
N PHE A 17 2.30 15.32 -28.80
CA PHE A 17 0.87 15.26 -28.52
C PHE A 17 0.19 14.24 -29.44
N LEU A 18 -0.63 13.38 -28.84
CA LEU A 18 -1.59 12.54 -29.53
C LEU A 18 -2.91 13.29 -29.62
N ILE A 19 -3.35 13.57 -30.84
CA ILE A 19 -4.75 13.87 -31.09
C ILE A 19 -5.40 12.51 -31.35
N PRO A 20 -6.38 12.06 -30.54
CA PRO A 20 -7.17 10.91 -30.90
C PRO A 20 -7.86 11.30 -32.20
N LYS A 21 -7.32 10.82 -33.32
CA LYS A 21 -7.99 10.92 -34.61
C LYS A 21 -9.34 10.26 -34.38
N GLY A 22 -10.39 11.07 -34.27
CA GLY A 22 -11.74 10.59 -34.48
C GLY A 22 -11.68 9.99 -35.86
N THR A 23 -11.64 8.66 -35.93
CA THR A 23 -11.21 7.86 -37.09
C THR A 23 -9.70 7.90 -37.40
N MET A 24 -8.85 7.28 -36.55
CA MET A 24 -7.92 6.32 -37.19
C MET A 24 -8.82 5.36 -37.96
N SER A 25 -8.53 5.07 -39.23
CA SER A 25 -9.28 4.12 -40.05
C SER A 25 -9.12 2.71 -39.49
N PHE A 26 -9.65 2.47 -38.29
CA PHE A 26 -9.78 1.16 -37.73
C PHE A 26 -10.81 0.47 -38.61
N SER A 27 -10.31 -0.40 -39.48
CA SER A 27 -11.11 -1.30 -40.32
C SER A 27 -12.07 -2.16 -39.50
N ASN A 28 -11.85 -2.27 -38.18
CA ASN A 28 -12.62 -3.09 -37.27
C ASN A 28 -12.91 -2.34 -35.94
N LYS A 29 -14.17 -2.34 -35.51
CA LYS A 29 -14.67 -1.80 -34.23
C LYS A 29 -13.91 -2.36 -33.02
N GLU A 30 -13.48 -3.61 -33.09
CA GLU A 30 -12.74 -4.27 -32.00
C GLU A 30 -11.35 -3.64 -31.79
N ASN A 31 -10.68 -3.24 -32.87
CA ASN A 31 -9.36 -2.59 -32.79
C ASN A 31 -9.48 -1.18 -32.18
N PHE A 32 -10.58 -0.48 -32.45
CA PHE A 32 -10.86 0.82 -31.82
C PHE A 32 -11.05 0.68 -30.30
N ILE A 33 -11.80 -0.35 -29.85
CA ILE A 33 -11.98 -0.61 -28.42
C ILE A 33 -10.65 -0.94 -27.75
N LYS A 34 -9.82 -1.81 -28.37
CA LYS A 34 -8.48 -2.14 -27.87
C LYS A 34 -7.59 -0.91 -27.76
N TYR A 35 -7.61 -0.03 -28.76
CA TYR A 35 -6.86 1.23 -28.73
C TYR A 35 -7.33 2.16 -27.61
N LYS A 36 -8.65 2.35 -27.48
CA LYS A 36 -9.23 3.20 -26.44
C LYS A 36 -8.86 2.70 -25.04
N ASN A 37 -8.97 1.39 -24.81
CA ASN A 37 -8.61 0.77 -23.53
C ASN A 37 -7.11 0.92 -23.25
N ALA A 38 -6.27 0.73 -24.28
CA ALA A 38 -4.83 0.90 -24.13
C ALA A 38 -4.46 2.35 -23.78
N LEU A 39 -5.15 3.32 -24.38
CA LEU A 39 -4.91 4.73 -24.15
C LEU A 39 -5.35 5.16 -22.74
N LEU A 40 -6.51 4.69 -22.28
CA LEU A 40 -6.98 4.86 -20.90
C LEU A 40 -5.97 4.29 -19.90
N PHE A 41 -5.49 3.07 -20.13
CA PHE A 41 -4.50 2.44 -19.27
C PHE A 41 -3.20 3.27 -19.20
N LEU A 42 -2.70 3.80 -20.32
CA LEU A 42 -1.49 4.63 -20.32
C LEU A 42 -1.67 5.94 -19.54
N VAL A 43 -2.87 6.50 -19.55
CA VAL A 43 -3.23 7.69 -18.75
C VAL A 43 -3.31 7.36 -17.27
N GLU A 44 -4.02 6.29 -16.89
CA GLU A 44 -4.14 5.83 -15.49
C GLU A 44 -2.77 5.53 -14.86
N ASN A 45 -1.81 5.07 -15.65
CA ASN A 45 -0.46 4.77 -15.19
C ASN A 45 0.49 5.98 -15.19
N GLY A 46 -0.01 7.15 -15.58
CA GLY A 46 0.73 8.41 -15.63
C GLY A 46 1.79 8.45 -16.72
N LEU A 47 1.71 7.57 -17.73
CA LEU A 47 2.61 7.57 -18.88
C LEU A 47 2.15 8.59 -19.93
N LEU A 48 0.85 8.84 -19.98
CA LEU A 48 0.23 9.92 -20.74
C LEU A 48 -0.56 10.84 -19.82
N GLU A 49 -0.65 12.11 -20.20
CA GLU A 49 -1.46 13.14 -19.54
C GLU A 49 -2.59 13.55 -20.49
N GLU A 50 -3.83 13.54 -20.01
CA GLU A 50 -4.96 14.07 -20.77
C GLU A 50 -4.96 15.60 -20.73
N MET A 51 -4.97 16.19 -21.92
CA MET A 51 -4.95 17.62 -22.17
C MET A 51 -6.32 18.09 -22.69
N PRO A 52 -6.62 19.40 -22.58
CA PRO A 52 -7.84 19.96 -23.14
C PRO A 52 -8.04 19.56 -24.61
N GLN A 53 -9.30 19.45 -25.03
CA GLN A 53 -9.68 19.02 -26.39
C GLN A 53 -9.34 17.55 -26.71
N LYS A 54 -9.37 16.66 -25.70
CA LYS A 54 -9.09 15.22 -25.81
C LYS A 54 -7.67 14.89 -26.30
N ARG A 55 -6.72 15.80 -26.19
CA ARG A 55 -5.34 15.53 -26.59
C ARG A 55 -4.64 14.75 -25.48
N HIS A 56 -3.63 13.97 -25.82
CA HIS A 56 -2.82 13.26 -24.82
C HIS A 56 -1.36 13.62 -25.01
N ARG A 57 -0.66 13.96 -23.94
CA ARG A 57 0.76 14.32 -23.96
C ARG A 57 1.57 13.21 -23.31
N ILE A 58 2.73 12.89 -23.87
CA ILE A 58 3.68 12.00 -23.17
C ILE A 58 4.28 12.71 -21.95
N THR A 59 4.20 12.05 -20.79
CA THR A 59 4.80 12.57 -19.57
C THR A 59 6.30 12.28 -19.54
N ASN A 60 7.04 12.87 -18.60
CA ASN A 60 8.46 12.54 -18.41
C ASN A 60 8.64 11.05 -18.07
N LYS A 61 7.74 10.51 -17.24
CA LYS A 61 7.69 9.08 -16.92
C LYS A 61 7.41 8.23 -18.17
N GLY A 62 6.50 8.66 -19.04
CA GLY A 62 6.22 7.99 -20.30
C GLY A 62 7.42 7.95 -21.25
N ARG A 63 8.22 9.04 -21.31
CA ARG A 63 9.47 9.08 -22.08
C ARG A 63 10.50 8.13 -21.52
N GLU A 64 10.71 8.15 -20.21
CA GLU A 64 11.67 7.27 -19.54
C GLU A 64 11.34 5.79 -19.78
N VAL A 65 10.06 5.42 -19.67
CA VAL A 65 9.60 4.06 -19.98
C VAL A 65 9.79 3.70 -21.45
N TYR A 66 9.63 4.64 -22.38
CA TYR A 66 9.87 4.40 -23.80
C TYR A 66 11.36 4.24 -24.13
N GLU A 67 12.21 5.11 -23.58
CA GLU A 67 13.64 5.19 -23.91
C GLU A 67 14.48 4.12 -23.20
N ASN A 68 14.19 3.81 -21.94
CA ASN A 68 15.09 3.01 -21.10
C ASN A 68 14.58 1.59 -20.82
N GLU A 69 13.33 1.45 -20.39
CA GLU A 69 12.79 0.15 -19.93
C GLU A 69 12.05 -0.62 -21.02
N GLY A 70 11.35 0.09 -21.91
CA GLY A 70 10.31 -0.46 -22.75
C GLY A 70 9.02 -0.75 -21.97
N ILE A 71 7.87 -0.56 -22.63
CA ILE A 71 6.55 -0.71 -22.00
C ILE A 71 6.30 -2.12 -21.42
N PHE A 72 6.94 -3.14 -21.98
CA PHE A 72 6.80 -4.51 -21.50
C PHE A 72 7.44 -4.72 -20.13
N THR A 73 8.67 -4.25 -19.95
CA THR A 73 9.42 -4.34 -18.69
C THR A 73 8.71 -3.53 -17.60
N TYR A 74 8.19 -2.35 -17.94
CA TYR A 74 7.39 -1.53 -17.04
C TYR A 74 6.13 -2.26 -16.53
N LEU A 75 5.41 -2.96 -17.43
CA LEU A 75 4.22 -3.74 -17.06
C LEU A 75 4.57 -4.92 -16.13
N LEU A 76 5.68 -5.60 -16.40
CA LEU A 76 6.20 -6.68 -15.55
C LEU A 76 6.57 -6.15 -14.16
N ASN A 77 7.32 -5.06 -14.10
CA ASN A 77 7.74 -4.42 -12.86
C ASN A 77 6.56 -3.92 -12.02
N GLN A 78 5.49 -3.44 -12.66
CA GLN A 78 4.27 -3.05 -11.96
C GLN A 78 3.55 -4.23 -11.31
N GLN A 79 3.44 -5.36 -12.01
CA GLN A 79 2.79 -6.55 -11.46
C GLN A 79 3.56 -7.08 -10.25
N THR A 80 4.89 -7.12 -10.33
CA THR A 80 5.73 -7.54 -9.21
C THR A 80 5.71 -6.55 -8.05
N SER A 81 5.63 -5.25 -8.33
CA SER A 81 5.57 -4.23 -7.27
C SER A 81 4.24 -4.25 -6.52
N LYS A 82 3.11 -4.39 -7.23
CA LYS A 82 1.79 -4.54 -6.60
C LYS A 82 1.72 -5.77 -5.70
N ALA A 83 2.20 -6.92 -6.18
CA ALA A 83 2.25 -8.14 -5.38
C ALA A 83 3.13 -7.96 -4.11
N ARG A 84 4.22 -7.19 -4.22
CA ARG A 84 5.09 -6.90 -3.09
C ARG A 84 4.46 -5.96 -2.07
N ASP A 85 3.73 -4.94 -2.53
CA ASP A 85 3.05 -3.98 -1.66
C ASP A 85 1.87 -4.63 -0.93
N GLU A 86 1.11 -5.50 -1.59
CA GLU A 86 0.05 -6.30 -0.97
C GLU A 86 0.60 -7.23 0.12
N HIS A 87 1.70 -7.94 -0.17
CA HIS A 87 2.37 -8.80 0.81
C HIS A 87 2.94 -7.99 1.99
N LYS A 88 3.43 -6.77 1.75
CA LYS A 88 3.92 -5.90 2.82
C LYS A 88 2.78 -5.45 3.74
N GLN A 89 1.64 -5.07 3.17
CA GLN A 89 0.46 -4.69 3.96
C GLN A 89 -0.06 -5.84 4.81
N GLU A 90 -0.06 -7.07 4.29
CA GLU A 90 -0.44 -8.26 5.04
C GLU A 90 0.52 -8.53 6.22
N VAL A 91 1.83 -8.40 5.98
CA VAL A 91 2.85 -8.57 7.03
C VAL A 91 2.71 -7.49 8.11
N ASP A 92 2.57 -6.22 7.73
CA ASP A 92 2.40 -5.11 8.67
C ASP A 92 1.11 -5.28 9.49
N TYR A 93 0.03 -5.76 8.87
CA TYR A 93 -1.23 -6.07 9.55
C TYR A 93 -1.03 -7.19 10.59
N ASN A 94 -0.45 -8.32 10.20
CA ASN A 94 -0.19 -9.44 11.12
C ASN A 94 0.72 -9.05 12.30
N LEU A 95 1.71 -8.20 12.05
CA LEU A 95 2.62 -7.71 13.07
C LEU A 95 1.89 -6.76 14.06
N SER A 96 0.93 -5.97 13.56
CA SER A 96 0.09 -5.11 14.40
C SER A 96 -0.83 -5.92 15.33
N ILE A 97 -1.42 -7.01 14.84
CA ILE A 97 -2.23 -7.94 15.64
C ILE A 97 -1.39 -8.61 16.72
N SER A 98 -0.21 -9.13 16.35
CA SER A 98 0.70 -9.75 17.33
C SER A 98 1.12 -8.78 18.44
N ARG A 99 1.40 -7.51 18.10
CA ARG A 99 1.69 -6.47 19.09
C ARG A 99 0.50 -6.16 20.00
N LEU A 100 -0.71 -6.13 19.45
CA LEU A 100 -1.94 -5.91 20.24
C LEU A 100 -2.16 -7.05 21.23
N GLU A 101 -1.97 -8.31 20.82
CA GLU A 101 -2.06 -9.47 21.70
C GLU A 101 -1.04 -9.44 22.84
N LEU A 102 0.22 -9.13 22.52
CA LEU A 102 1.28 -8.96 23.51
C LEU A 102 0.96 -7.83 24.50
N THR A 103 0.46 -6.70 24.00
CA THR A 103 0.10 -5.55 24.84
C THR A 103 -1.07 -5.90 25.77
N LYS A 104 -2.07 -6.62 25.26
CA LYS A 104 -3.20 -7.09 26.07
C LYS A 104 -2.74 -8.03 27.17
N LYS A 105 -1.85 -8.97 26.85
CA LYS A 105 -1.28 -9.91 27.83
C LYS A 105 -0.52 -9.18 28.94
N ILE A 106 0.33 -8.22 28.58
CA ILE A 106 1.06 -7.38 29.55
C ILE A 106 0.08 -6.58 30.42
N LEU A 107 -0.99 -6.05 29.83
CA LEU A 107 -1.99 -5.27 30.57
C LEU A 107 -2.76 -6.14 31.59
N ASP A 108 -3.07 -7.38 31.23
CA ASP A 108 -3.74 -8.33 32.12
C ASP A 108 -2.80 -8.80 33.25
N ASP A 109 -1.54 -9.10 32.93
CA ASP A 109 -0.51 -9.43 33.92
C ASP A 109 -0.27 -8.25 34.89
N TYR A 110 -0.28 -7.01 34.40
CA TYR A 110 -0.14 -5.82 35.23
C TYR A 110 -1.32 -5.64 36.19
N LYS A 111 -2.56 -5.85 35.74
CA LYS A 111 -3.75 -5.79 36.61
C LYS A 111 -3.67 -6.83 37.73
N TRP A 112 -3.27 -8.05 37.39
CA TRP A 112 -3.10 -9.13 38.38
C TRP A 112 -2.01 -8.78 39.40
N THR A 113 -0.84 -8.34 38.91
CA THR A 113 0.31 -7.96 39.76
C THR A 113 -0.04 -6.80 40.70
N LYS A 114 -0.78 -5.81 40.21
CA LYS A 114 -1.24 -4.66 41.02
C LYS A 114 -2.20 -5.08 42.12
N TRP A 115 -3.09 -6.03 41.85
CA TRP A 115 -3.99 -6.58 42.86
C TRP A 115 -3.19 -7.37 43.90
N LEU A 116 -2.32 -8.28 43.48
CA LEU A 116 -1.47 -9.08 44.37
C LEU A 116 -0.60 -8.21 45.31
N SER A 117 0.00 -7.14 44.78
CA SER A 117 0.80 -6.18 45.56
C SER A 117 -0.01 -5.49 46.66
N ARG A 118 -1.29 -5.16 46.40
CA ARG A 118 -2.18 -4.57 47.42
C ARG A 118 -2.51 -5.57 48.53
N PHE A 119 -2.75 -6.83 48.20
CA PHE A 119 -2.97 -7.87 49.21
C PHE A 119 -1.72 -8.14 50.05
N ALA A 120 -0.55 -8.23 49.41
CA ALA A 120 0.71 -8.41 50.11
C ALA A 120 0.97 -7.24 51.09
N PHE A 121 0.68 -6.00 50.69
CA PHE A 121 0.80 -4.84 51.56
C PHE A 121 -0.15 -4.92 52.76
N LEU A 122 -1.43 -5.25 52.54
CA LEU A 122 -2.41 -5.40 53.63
C LEU A 122 -2.03 -6.50 54.62
N ILE A 123 -1.57 -7.65 54.11
CA ILE A 123 -1.09 -8.76 54.96
C ILE A 123 0.14 -8.32 55.77
N SER A 124 1.09 -7.61 55.15
CA SER A 124 2.26 -7.09 55.85
C SER A 124 1.90 -6.12 56.98
N VAL A 125 0.93 -5.23 56.76
CA VAL A 125 0.46 -4.30 57.79
C VAL A 125 -0.25 -5.06 58.91
N GLY A 126 -1.12 -6.01 58.58
CA GLY A 126 -1.83 -6.83 59.57
C GLY A 126 -0.88 -7.64 60.46
N LEU A 127 0.13 -8.28 59.87
CA LEU A 127 1.17 -9.00 60.60
C LEU A 127 2.00 -8.07 61.49
N ALA A 128 2.33 -6.87 61.01
CA ALA A 128 3.07 -5.89 61.82
C ALA A 128 2.27 -5.44 63.05
N VAL A 129 0.97 -5.21 62.90
CA VAL A 129 0.08 -4.83 64.02
C VAL A 129 -0.09 -5.98 65.01
N LEU A 130 -0.31 -7.21 64.56
CA LEU A 130 -0.40 -8.39 65.43
C LEU A 130 0.89 -8.57 66.25
N LYS A 131 2.05 -8.44 65.61
CA LYS A 131 3.35 -8.55 66.27
C LYS A 131 3.59 -7.44 67.30
N LEU A 132 3.09 -6.23 67.04
CA LEU A 132 3.11 -5.11 67.99
C LEU A 132 2.22 -5.35 69.21
N ILE A 133 1.01 -5.87 69.01
CA ILE A 133 0.08 -6.23 70.10
C ILE A 133 0.68 -7.35 70.95
N GLU A 134 1.26 -8.37 70.32
CA GLU A 134 1.94 -9.48 71.02
C GLU A 134 3.14 -8.98 71.82
N TYR A 135 3.90 -8.01 71.30
CA TYR A 135 5.02 -7.39 72.02
C TYR A 135 4.56 -6.52 73.21
N LEU A 136 3.42 -5.83 73.10
CA LEU A 136 2.88 -4.98 74.17
C LEU A 136 2.15 -5.76 75.27
N ASN A 137 1.60 -6.94 74.95
CA ASN A 137 0.95 -7.85 75.90
C ASN A 137 1.93 -8.80 76.59
N LYS A 138 3.23 -8.69 76.30
CA LYS A 138 4.31 -9.49 76.88
C LYS A 138 5.12 -8.65 77.85
#